data_AF-A0A958AGG9-F1
#
_entry.id   AF-A0A958AGG9-F1
#
_cell.length_a   1.000
_cell.length_b   1.000
_cell.length_c   1.000
_cell.angle_alpha   90.00
_cell.angle_beta   90.00
_cell.angle_gamma   90.00
#
_symmetry.space_group_name_H-M   'P 1'
#
loop_
_entity.id
_entity.type
_entity.pdbx_description
1 polymer ?
#
loop_
_entity_poly.entity_id
_entity_poly.type
_entity_poly.pdbx_seq_one_letter_code
_entity_poly.pdbx_strand_id
1 'polypeptide(L)'
;LEVALSMMPSPVSDDSGRPYFPYMFIVVESTSGMVMGMELLSPLPSLQAMWAEIPNQFLEQLAKVQVRPQVVHVNTELLASLLSGLEQLGIEFTLVEELPGVEAMQESLFGFLGGGLFEE
;
A
#
# COMPACT_ATOMS: atom_id res chain seq x y z
N LEU A 1 7.05 10.96 -0.43
CA LEU A 1 6.42 9.72 -0.92
C LEU A 1 5.08 9.58 -0.25
N GLU A 2 4.13 8.93 -0.89
CA GLU A 2 2.85 8.56 -0.30
C GLU A 2 2.76 7.06 -0.16
N VAL A 3 2.21 6.60 0.96
CA VAL A 3 2.06 5.17 1.25
C VAL A 3 0.66 4.92 1.76
N ALA A 4 0.00 3.93 1.16
CA ALA A 4 -1.33 3.51 1.55
C ALA A 4 -1.44 1.99 1.63
N LEU A 5 -2.43 1.56 2.41
CA LEU A 5 -2.84 0.17 2.55
C LEU A 5 -4.35 0.15 2.39
N SER A 6 -4.86 -0.50 1.35
CA SER A 6 -6.29 -0.51 1.04
C SER A 6 -6.76 -1.90 0.69
N MET A 7 -7.93 -2.30 1.18
CA MET A 7 -8.52 -3.58 0.80
C MET A 7 -8.96 -3.52 -0.67
N MET A 8 -8.64 -4.54 -1.45
CA MET A 8 -9.12 -4.67 -2.82
C MET A 8 -10.61 -5.01 -2.85
N PRO A 9 -11.38 -4.46 -3.80
CA PRO A 9 -12.82 -4.73 -3.90
C PRO A 9 -13.15 -6.09 -4.53
N SER A 10 -12.15 -6.82 -5.04
CA SER A 10 -12.30 -8.12 -5.67
C SER A 10 -11.55 -9.21 -4.88
N PRO A 11 -12.18 -10.36 -4.62
CA PRO A 11 -11.53 -11.44 -3.89
C PRO A 11 -10.53 -12.19 -4.77
N VAL A 12 -9.55 -12.80 -4.13
CA VAL A 12 -8.63 -13.79 -4.71
C VAL A 12 -8.71 -15.08 -3.90
N SER A 13 -8.16 -16.18 -4.41
CA SER A 13 -8.17 -17.47 -3.70
C SER A 13 -6.81 -17.79 -3.09
N ASP A 14 -6.80 -18.44 -1.93
CA ASP A 14 -5.58 -19.09 -1.39
C ASP A 14 -5.25 -20.39 -2.14
N ASP A 15 -4.15 -21.04 -1.78
CA ASP A 15 -3.71 -22.30 -2.40
C ASP A 15 -4.73 -23.44 -2.25
N SER A 16 -5.65 -23.35 -1.28
CA SER A 16 -6.74 -24.31 -1.08
C SER A 16 -8.02 -23.94 -1.82
N GLY A 17 -8.02 -22.81 -2.55
CA GLY A 17 -9.16 -22.28 -3.29
C GLY A 17 -10.14 -21.47 -2.45
N ARG A 18 -9.83 -21.13 -1.19
CA ARG A 18 -10.72 -20.33 -0.34
C ARG A 18 -10.59 -18.85 -0.70
N PRO A 19 -11.71 -18.15 -1.01
CA PRO A 19 -11.66 -16.76 -1.38
C PRO A 19 -11.39 -15.86 -0.16
N TYR A 20 -10.61 -14.80 -0.37
CA TYR A 20 -10.37 -13.71 0.57
C TYR A 20 -10.15 -12.39 -0.16
N PHE A 21 -10.35 -11.27 0.51
CA PHE A 21 -10.05 -9.94 -0.03
C PHE A 21 -8.62 -9.54 0.35
N PRO A 22 -7.70 -9.38 -0.62
CA PRO A 22 -6.33 -8.98 -0.33
C PRO A 22 -6.26 -7.49 0.02
N TYR A 23 -5.18 -7.09 0.68
CA TYR A 23 -4.83 -5.69 0.86
C TYR A 23 -3.75 -5.29 -0.13
N MET A 24 -3.95 -4.18 -0.82
CA MET A 24 -2.93 -3.56 -1.66
C MET A 24 -2.11 -2.58 -0.82
N PHE A 25 -0.81 -2.87 -0.70
CA PHE A 25 0.18 -1.96 -0.14
C PHE A 25 0.90 -1.24 -1.27
N ILE A 26 0.88 0.08 -1.26
CA ILE A 26 1.38 0.89 -2.38
C ILE A 26 2.32 1.98 -1.88
N VAL A 27 3.37 2.23 -2.65
CA VAL A 27 4.29 3.35 -2.49
C VAL A 27 4.30 4.17 -3.78
N VAL A 28 3.97 5.46 -3.66
CA VAL A 28 3.86 6.38 -4.80
C VAL A 28 4.77 7.59 -4.58
N GLU A 29 5.34 8.10 -5.67
CA GLU A 29 6.01 9.40 -5.66
C GLU A 29 4.96 10.53 -5.65
N SER A 30 5.01 11.36 -4.62
CA SER A 30 3.96 12.34 -4.30
C SER A 30 3.74 13.41 -5.38
N THR A 31 4.76 13.73 -6.19
CA THR A 31 4.67 14.82 -7.18
C THR A 31 4.13 14.36 -8.53
N SER A 32 4.59 13.20 -8.99
CA SER A 32 4.32 12.65 -10.33
C SER A 32 3.20 11.62 -10.33
N GLY A 33 2.81 11.10 -9.16
CA GLY A 33 1.89 9.96 -9.06
C GLY A 33 2.53 8.64 -9.54
N MET A 34 3.85 8.61 -9.76
CA MET A 34 4.54 7.41 -10.22
C MET A 34 4.53 6.33 -9.14
N VAL A 35 3.99 5.16 -9.46
CA VAL A 35 4.03 3.99 -8.59
C VAL A 35 5.46 3.50 -8.48
N MET A 36 6.04 3.61 -7.28
CA MET A 36 7.38 3.09 -6.97
C MET A 36 7.33 1.62 -6.57
N GLY A 37 6.23 1.19 -5.97
CA GLY A 37 6.04 -0.19 -5.54
C GLY A 37 4.58 -0.50 -5.25
N MET A 38 4.17 -1.73 -5.51
CA MET A 38 2.84 -2.24 -5.23
C MET A 38 2.96 -3.72 -4.85
N GLU A 39 2.31 -4.11 -3.76
CA GLU A 39 2.30 -5.47 -3.25
C GLU A 39 0.87 -5.86 -2.83
N LEU A 40 0.48 -7.10 -3.14
CA LEU A 40 -0.79 -7.66 -2.67
C LEU A 40 -0.52 -8.54 -1.45
N LEU A 41 -1.03 -8.10 -0.30
CA LEU A 41 -0.85 -8.75 0.99
C LEU A 41 -2.08 -9.59 1.35
N SER A 42 -1.82 -10.81 1.80
CA SER A 42 -2.87 -11.70 2.31
C SER A 42 -3.20 -11.34 3.77
N PRO A 43 -4.48 -11.21 4.14
CA PRO A 43 -4.89 -11.03 5.53
C PRO A 43 -4.83 -12.33 6.35
N LEU A 44 -4.35 -13.43 5.76
CA LEU A 44 -4.24 -14.74 6.39
C LEU A 44 -2.82 -14.96 6.94
N PRO A 45 -2.65 -15.63 8.09
CA PRO A 45 -3.71 -16.21 8.93
C PRO A 45 -4.43 -15.18 9.82
N SER A 46 -3.92 -13.94 9.91
CA SER A 46 -4.54 -12.84 10.64
C SER A 46 -4.04 -11.48 10.11
N LEU A 47 -4.81 -10.42 10.34
CA LEU A 47 -4.40 -9.06 10.00
C LEU A 47 -3.11 -8.64 10.70
N GLN A 48 -2.90 -9.07 11.95
CA GLN A 48 -1.67 -8.77 12.69
C GLN A 48 -0.44 -9.41 12.06
N ALA A 49 -0.57 -10.64 11.56
CA ALA A 49 0.52 -11.31 10.85
C ALA A 49 0.86 -10.56 9.56
N MET A 50 -0.15 -10.13 8.79
CA MET A 50 0.03 -9.31 7.60
C MET A 50 0.70 -7.96 7.93
N TRP A 51 0.23 -7.27 8.97
CA TRP A 51 0.77 -5.97 9.38
C TRP A 51 2.23 -6.03 9.81
N ALA A 52 2.66 -7.14 10.40
CA ALA A 52 4.05 -7.34 10.79
C ALA A 52 5.01 -7.35 9.59
N GLU A 53 4.52 -7.62 8.38
CA GLU A 53 5.34 -7.60 7.16
C GLU A 53 5.50 -6.20 6.55
N ILE A 54 4.60 -5.27 6.87
CA ILE A 54 4.52 -3.95 6.23
C ILE A 54 5.84 -3.16 6.30
N PRO A 55 6.56 -3.07 7.44
CA PRO A 55 7.82 -2.33 7.49
C PRO A 55 8.90 -2.93 6.59
N ASN A 56 8.98 -4.25 6.51
CA ASN A 56 9.92 -4.95 5.64
C ASN A 56 9.55 -4.74 4.17
N GLN A 57 8.27 -4.88 3.82
CA GLN A 57 7.78 -4.61 2.48
C GLN A 57 8.10 -3.18 2.05
N PHE A 58 7.89 -2.19 2.92
CA PHE A 58 8.25 -0.80 2.64
C PHE A 58 9.74 -0.63 2.33
N LEU A 59 10.61 -1.16 3.18
CA LEU A 59 12.06 -1.10 2.98
C LEU A 59 12.52 -1.82 1.70
N GLU A 60 11.92 -2.96 1.37
CA GLU A 60 12.19 -3.68 0.14
C GLU A 60 11.84 -2.85 -1.10
N GLN A 61 10.68 -2.17 -1.10
CA GLN A 61 10.31 -1.30 -2.21
C GLN A 61 11.32 -0.14 -2.35
N LEU A 62 11.71 0.51 -1.25
CA LEU A 62 12.73 1.56 -1.26
C LEU A 62 14.08 1.06 -1.79
N ALA A 63 14.50 -0.14 -1.39
CA ALA A 63 15.74 -0.75 -1.83
C ALA A 63 15.73 -1.10 -3.33
N LYS A 64 14.60 -1.60 -3.85
CA LYS A 64 14.41 -1.91 -5.28
C LYS A 64 14.58 -0.67 -6.15
N VAL A 65 14.05 0.49 -5.72
CA VAL A 65 14.15 1.75 -6.47
C VAL A 65 15.36 2.61 -6.07
N GLN A 66 16.16 2.16 -5.11
CA GLN A 66 17.34 2.87 -4.57
C GLN A 66 17.05 4.30 -4.10
N VAL A 67 15.89 4.51 -3.44
CA VAL A 67 15.48 5.82 -2.92
C VAL A 67 15.50 5.80 -1.39
N ARG A 68 15.95 6.91 -0.79
CA ARG A 68 15.81 7.18 0.64
C ARG A 68 14.98 8.45 0.83
N PRO A 69 13.67 8.34 1.12
CA PRO A 69 12.82 9.50 1.31
C PRO A 69 13.17 10.22 2.62
N GLN A 70 13.04 11.55 2.64
CA GLN A 70 13.08 12.32 3.88
C GLN A 70 11.70 12.34 4.55
N VAL A 71 10.63 12.42 3.76
CA VAL A 71 9.24 12.50 4.23
C VAL A 71 8.36 11.49 3.49
N VAL A 72 7.54 10.79 4.26
CA VAL A 72 6.54 9.83 3.80
C VAL A 72 5.19 10.21 4.39
N HIS A 73 4.22 10.47 3.52
CA HIS A 73 2.84 10.74 3.88
C HIS A 73 2.07 9.42 3.98
N VAL A 74 1.29 9.28 5.05
CA VAL A 74 0.35 8.17 5.28
C VAL A 74 -0.99 8.74 5.71
N ASN A 75 -2.09 8.03 5.47
CA ASN A 75 -3.44 8.50 5.81
C ASN A 75 -4.14 7.72 6.94
N THR A 76 -3.42 6.81 7.60
CA THR A 76 -3.96 6.07 8.74
C THR A 76 -2.98 6.06 9.90
N GLU A 77 -3.50 6.18 11.12
CA GLU A 77 -2.70 6.03 12.34
C GLU A 77 -2.05 4.65 12.44
N LEU A 78 -2.70 3.62 11.89
CA LEU A 78 -2.16 2.26 11.81
C LEU A 78 -0.84 2.25 11.02
N LEU A 79 -0.81 2.79 9.79
CA LEU A 79 0.41 2.82 8.99
C LEU A 79 1.49 3.68 9.63
N ALA A 80 1.13 4.83 10.19
CA ALA A 80 2.07 5.68 10.93
C ALA A 80 2.72 4.89 12.09
N SER A 81 1.91 4.17 12.87
CA SER A 81 2.38 3.36 13.98
C SER A 81 3.29 2.21 13.52
N LEU A 82 2.89 1.46 12.48
CA LEU A 82 3.66 0.33 11.97
C LEU A 82 5.02 0.77 11.42
N LEU A 83 5.09 1.94 10.78
CA LEU A 83 6.30 2.44 10.14
C LEU A 83 7.17 3.31 11.05
N SER A 84 6.67 3.76 12.21
CA SER A 84 7.38 4.63 13.16
C SER A 84 8.76 4.11 13.58
N GLY A 85 8.97 2.79 13.66
CA GLY A 85 10.28 2.21 13.96
C GLY A 85 11.37 2.58 12.94
N LEU A 86 10.97 2.93 11.71
CA LEU A 86 11.89 3.31 10.63
C LEU A 86 12.32 4.79 10.72
N GLU A 87 11.76 5.59 11.63
CA GLU A 87 12.20 6.98 11.85
C GLU A 87 13.67 7.06 12.28
N GLN A 88 14.19 6.00 12.91
CA GLN A 88 15.61 5.88 13.25
C GLN A 88 16.53 5.89 12.02
N LEU A 89 15.97 5.61 10.83
CA LEU A 89 16.67 5.71 9.55
C LEU A 89 16.60 7.12 8.95
N GLY A 90 16.10 8.12 9.69
CA GLY A 90 15.96 9.50 9.23
C GLY A 90 14.85 9.69 8.20
N ILE A 91 13.80 8.86 8.26
CA ILE A 91 12.59 8.98 7.46
C ILE A 91 11.50 9.53 8.37
N GLU A 92 10.90 10.66 8.02
CA GLU A 92 9.77 11.23 8.74
C GLU A 92 8.46 10.68 8.19
N PHE A 93 7.56 10.20 9.05
CA PHE A 93 6.21 9.77 8.68
C PHE A 93 5.19 10.82 9.14
N THR A 94 4.47 11.41 8.21
CA THR A 94 3.47 12.44 8.49
C THR A 94 2.08 11.89 8.17
N LEU A 95 1.19 11.94 9.17
CA LEU A 95 -0.22 11.63 8.96
C LEU A 95 -0.89 12.81 8.23
N VAL A 96 -1.52 12.52 7.10
CA VAL A 96 -2.25 13.48 6.27
C VAL A 96 -3.65 12.95 5.97
N GLU A 97 -4.59 13.82 5.64
CA GLU A 97 -5.96 13.41 5.32
C GLU A 97 -6.08 12.82 3.91
N GLU A 98 -5.30 13.35 2.96
CA GLU A 98 -5.38 13.01 1.54
C GLU A 98 -4.02 12.53 1.03
N LEU A 99 -4.04 11.58 0.09
CA LEU A 99 -2.86 11.06 -0.61
C LEU A 99 -3.08 11.20 -2.12
N PRO A 100 -2.91 12.40 -2.70
CA PRO A 100 -3.34 12.69 -4.07
C PRO A 100 -2.72 11.77 -5.13
N GLY A 101 -1.46 11.37 -4.97
CA GLY A 101 -0.78 10.44 -5.86
C GLY A 101 -1.35 9.02 -5.76
N VAL A 102 -1.65 8.55 -4.55
CA VAL A 102 -2.34 7.27 -4.34
C VAL A 102 -3.76 7.30 -4.88
N GLU A 103 -4.53 8.35 -4.60
CA GLU A 103 -5.92 8.50 -5.02
C GLU A 103 -6.03 8.48 -6.54
N ALA A 104 -5.21 9.26 -7.25
CA ALA A 104 -5.17 9.26 -8.71
C ALA A 104 -4.85 7.86 -9.30
N MET A 105 -3.96 7.11 -8.64
CA MET A 105 -3.63 5.74 -9.04
C MET A 105 -4.78 4.76 -8.77
N GLN A 106 -5.43 4.86 -7.61
CA GLN A 106 -6.58 4.04 -7.25
C GLN A 106 -7.77 4.28 -8.17
N GLU A 107 -8.06 5.53 -8.52
CA GLU A 107 -9.11 5.87 -9.50
C GLU A 107 -8.84 5.22 -10.86
N SER A 108 -7.58 5.25 -11.32
CA SER A 108 -7.18 4.59 -12.56
C SER A 108 -7.31 3.06 -12.49
N LEU A 109 -6.82 2.44 -11.42
CA LEU A 109 -6.88 0.99 -11.23
C LEU A 109 -8.32 0.48 -11.05
N PHE A 110 -9.10 1.12 -10.18
CA PHE A 110 -10.47 0.70 -9.89
C PHE A 110 -11.43 1.03 -11.01
N GLY A 111 -11.19 2.11 -11.77
CA GLY A 111 -11.91 2.35 -13.03
C GLY A 111 -11.72 1.21 -14.03
N PHE A 112 -10.50 0.70 -14.15
CA PHE A 112 -10.20 -0.47 -15.00
C PHE A 112 -10.83 -1.76 -14.48
N LEU A 113 -10.71 -2.06 -13.17
CA LEU A 113 -11.26 -3.28 -12.57
C LEU A 113 -12.79 -3.27 -12.47
N GLY A 114 -13.40 -2.10 -12.25
CA GLY A 114 -14.84 -1.92 -12.22
C GLY A 114 -15.48 -1.94 -13.61
N GLY A 115 -14.76 -1.53 -14.65
CA GLY A 115 -15.22 -1.63 -16.04
C GLY A 115 -15.46 -3.08 -16.50
N GLY A 116 -14.68 -4.04 -16.00
CA GLY A 116 -14.86 -5.46 -16.31
C GLY A 116 -16.04 -6.15 -15.62
N LEU A 117 -16.73 -5.48 -14.67
CA LEU A 117 -17.87 -6.03 -13.94
C LEU A 117 -19.24 -5.66 -14.57
N PHE A 118 -19.25 -4.80 -15.59
CA PHE A 118 -20.49 -4.32 -16.25
C PHE A 118 -20.55 -4.58 -17.76
N GLU A 119 -19.57 -5.31 -18.33
CA GLU A 119 -19.66 -5.85 -19.69
C GLU A 119 -19.88 -7.36 -19.65
N GLU A 120 -21.15 -7.79 -19.52
CA GLU A 120 -21.70 -9.06 -20.04
C GLU A 120 -23.14 -8.86 -20.54
#